data_AF-A0A7X8CNB8-F1
#
_entry.id   AF-A0A7X8CNB8-F1
#
_cell.length_a   1.000
_cell.length_b   1.000
_cell.length_c   1.000
_cell.angle_alpha   90.00
_cell.angle_beta   90.00
_cell.angle_gamma   90.00
#
_symmetry.space_group_name_H-M   'P 1'
#
loop_
_entity.id
_entity.type
_entity.pdbx_description
1 polymer ?
#
loop_
_entity_poly.entity_id
_entity_poly.type
_entity_poly.pdbx_seq_one_letter_code
_entity_poly.pdbx_strand_id
1 'polypeptide(L)'
;MLYFSPFDLILKAKQKKVALGSFNVFNFEMFHAVTEAASKKKSPVIIATGEVDIQYFPPEFAVSLMKIYSKKFDIPFILHLDHCTRIELAEQCLRCGYSSIMFDGSQLPYEENVEKTRSVVKIAQWFG
;
A
#
# COMPACT_ATOMS: atom_id res chain seq x y z
N MET A 1 -2.55 -11.42 -13.10
CA MET A 1 -2.68 -10.43 -12.02
C MET A 1 -1.41 -10.57 -11.19
N LEU A 2 -0.40 -9.73 -11.40
CA LEU A 2 0.86 -9.81 -10.66
C LEU A 2 0.73 -8.93 -9.41
N TYR A 3 0.06 -9.44 -8.38
CA TYR A 3 0.26 -8.92 -7.03
C TYR A 3 1.62 -9.42 -6.56
N PHE A 4 2.56 -8.51 -6.38
CA PHE A 4 3.82 -8.83 -5.72
C PHE A 4 3.60 -8.73 -4.21
N SER A 5 4.07 -9.73 -3.46
CA SER A 5 4.09 -9.66 -2.00
C SER A 5 4.94 -8.45 -1.57
N PRO A 6 4.37 -7.48 -0.82
CA PRO A 6 5.15 -6.37 -0.28
C PRO A 6 6.30 -6.85 0.60
N PHE A 7 6.06 -7.93 1.36
CA PHE A 7 7.06 -8.52 2.25
C PHE A 7 8.28 -9.02 1.45
N ASP A 8 8.06 -9.74 0.36
CA ASP A 8 9.15 -10.23 -0.50
C ASP A 8 9.96 -9.08 -1.12
N LEU A 9 9.30 -8.00 -1.54
CA LEU A 9 9.97 -6.83 -2.10
C LEU A 9 10.82 -6.12 -1.05
N ILE A 10 10.31 -5.96 0.17
CA ILE A 10 11.04 -5.37 1.29
C ILE A 10 12.24 -6.24 1.67
N LEU A 11 12.09 -7.56 1.73
CA LEU A 11 13.21 -8.48 2.00
C LEU A 11 14.29 -8.40 0.92
N LYS A 12 13.91 -8.35 -0.36
CA LYS A 12 14.85 -8.17 -1.47
C LYS A 12 15.57 -6.82 -1.39
N ALA A 13 14.87 -5.75 -1.05
CA ALA A 13 15.48 -4.43 -0.88
C ALA A 13 16.49 -4.42 0.28
N LYS A 14 16.13 -5.04 1.41
CA LYS A 14 17.02 -5.22 2.57
C LYS A 14 18.29 -6.00 2.21
N GLN A 15 18.17 -7.13 1.50
CA GLN A 15 19.31 -7.93 1.03
C GLN A 15 20.24 -7.11 0.12
N LYS A 16 19.67 -6.29 -0.75
CA LYS A 16 20.40 -5.39 -1.65
C LYS A 16 20.91 -4.11 -0.97
N LYS A 17 20.59 -3.88 0.31
CA LYS A 17 20.93 -2.66 1.07
C LYS A 17 20.43 -1.38 0.38
N VAL A 18 19.22 -1.44 -0.17
CA VAL A 18 18.53 -0.30 -0.78
C VAL A 18 17.18 -0.08 -0.13
N ALA A 19 16.62 1.12 -0.28
CA ALA A 19 15.27 1.45 0.13
C ALA A 19 14.28 1.34 -1.04
N LEU A 20 13.01 1.13 -0.72
CA LEU A 20 11.90 1.29 -1.65
C LEU A 20 11.23 2.64 -1.38
N GLY A 21 10.98 3.42 -2.44
CA GLY A 21 10.23 4.67 -2.32
C GLY A 21 8.76 4.39 -2.06
N SER A 22 8.22 5.00 -1.00
CA SER A 22 6.78 5.11 -0.73
C SER A 22 6.35 6.54 -0.98
N PHE A 23 5.39 6.72 -1.89
CA PHE A 23 4.92 8.04 -2.30
C PHE A 23 3.41 8.11 -2.06
N ASN A 24 2.99 9.05 -1.21
CA ASN A 24 1.58 9.35 -1.02
C ASN A 24 0.99 10.00 -2.28
N VAL A 25 -0.20 9.57 -2.66
CA VAL A 25 -0.97 10.11 -3.77
C VAL A 25 -2.41 10.34 -3.35
N PHE A 26 -3.00 11.43 -3.84
CA PHE A 26 -4.39 11.81 -3.52
C PHE A 26 -5.21 12.19 -4.76
N ASN A 27 -4.66 11.98 -5.96
CA ASN A 27 -5.35 12.17 -7.24
C ASN A 27 -4.69 11.36 -8.36
N PHE A 28 -5.28 11.44 -9.56
CA PHE A 28 -4.79 10.76 -10.74
C PHE A 28 -3.43 11.27 -11.21
N GLU A 29 -3.22 12.59 -11.21
CA GLU A 29 -2.01 13.24 -11.72
C GLU A 29 -0.77 12.78 -10.94
N MET A 30 -0.87 12.69 -9.61
CA MET A 30 0.21 12.19 -8.77
C MET A 30 0.44 10.70 -8.96
N PHE A 31 -0.64 9.90 -9.01
CA PHE A 31 -0.53 8.48 -9.30
C PHE A 31 0.21 8.26 -10.63
N HIS A 32 -0.19 8.98 -11.68
CA HIS A 32 0.44 8.92 -12.99
C HIS A 32 1.92 9.33 -12.92
N ALA A 33 2.24 10.47 -12.29
CA ALA A 33 3.60 10.99 -12.21
C ALA A 33 4.55 10.02 -11.49
N VAL A 34 4.13 9.47 -10.35
CA VAL A 34 4.94 8.53 -9.57
C VAL A 34 5.15 7.23 -10.35
N THR A 35 4.08 6.68 -10.93
CA THR A 35 4.17 5.39 -11.65
C THR A 35 4.97 5.50 -12.95
N GLU A 36 4.86 6.59 -13.71
CA GLU A 36 5.70 6.87 -14.88
C GLU A 36 7.18 7.02 -14.48
N ALA A 37 7.47 7.74 -13.40
CA ALA A 37 8.85 7.90 -12.91
C ALA A 37 9.46 6.56 -12.48
N ALA A 38 8.71 5.75 -11.72
CA ALA A 38 9.13 4.42 -11.31
C ALA A 38 9.40 3.51 -12.52
N SER A 39 8.51 3.54 -13.52
CA SER A 39 8.65 2.77 -14.77
C SER A 39 9.92 3.16 -15.54
N LYS A 40 10.16 4.47 -15.74
CA LYS A 40 11.38 4.98 -16.39
C LYS A 40 12.67 4.58 -15.66
N LYS A 41 12.60 4.43 -14.34
CA LYS A 41 13.71 3.98 -13.50
C LYS A 41 13.80 2.46 -13.35
N LYS A 42 12.86 1.70 -13.92
CA LYS A 42 12.72 0.25 -13.74
C LYS A 42 12.76 -0.14 -12.26
N SER A 43 12.13 0.68 -11.42
CA SER A 43 12.13 0.54 -9.97
C SER A 43 10.80 -0.01 -9.48
N PRO A 44 10.77 -0.94 -8.52
CA PRO A 44 9.58 -1.18 -7.71
C PRO A 44 9.13 0.12 -7.03
N VAL A 45 7.83 0.25 -6.80
CA VAL A 45 7.26 1.44 -6.15
C VAL A 45 6.12 1.08 -5.19
N ILE A 46 6.08 1.77 -4.06
CA ILE A 46 4.95 1.76 -3.15
C ILE A 46 4.14 3.04 -3.41
N ILE A 47 2.88 2.86 -3.82
CA ILE A 47 1.90 3.93 -3.92
C ILE A 47 1.09 3.92 -2.63
N ALA A 48 1.17 5.00 -1.87
CA ALA A 48 0.51 5.13 -0.58
C ALA A 48 -0.71 6.04 -0.69
N THR A 49 -1.76 5.74 0.06
CA THR A 49 -2.92 6.63 0.27
C THR A 49 -3.17 6.73 1.76
N GLY A 50 -3.37 7.92 2.30
CA GLY A 50 -3.75 8.12 3.69
C GLY A 50 -5.24 7.91 3.93
N GLU A 51 -5.61 7.69 5.18
CA GLU A 51 -7.01 7.60 5.61
C GLU A 51 -7.84 8.84 5.21
N VAL A 52 -7.24 10.04 5.30
CA VAL A 52 -7.88 11.31 4.91
C VAL A 52 -8.01 11.49 3.40
N ASP A 53 -7.19 10.79 2.61
CA ASP A 53 -7.15 10.94 1.16
C ASP A 53 -8.29 10.18 0.47
N ILE A 54 -8.85 9.18 1.13
CA ILE A 54 -9.88 8.28 0.58
C ILE A 54 -11.14 9.02 0.12
N GLN A 55 -11.45 10.17 0.71
CA GLN A 55 -12.56 11.02 0.27
C GLN A 55 -12.34 11.64 -1.12
N TYR A 56 -11.08 11.82 -1.53
CA TYR A 56 -10.68 12.40 -2.82
C TYR A 56 -10.20 11.33 -3.80
N PHE A 57 -9.60 10.27 -3.29
CA PHE A 57 -9.03 9.17 -4.04
C PHE A 57 -9.46 7.82 -3.44
N PRO A 58 -10.71 7.38 -3.73
CA PRO A 58 -11.26 6.17 -3.13
C PRO A 58 -10.45 4.91 -3.46
N PRO A 59 -10.43 3.89 -2.57
CA PRO A 59 -9.67 2.65 -2.76
C PRO A 59 -9.91 1.96 -4.09
N GLU A 60 -11.16 1.95 -4.57
CA GLU A 60 -11.55 1.33 -5.83
C GLU A 60 -10.90 2.02 -7.02
N PHE A 61 -10.73 3.35 -6.95
CA PHE A 61 -10.07 4.12 -7.99
C PHE A 61 -8.57 3.84 -8.00
N ALA A 62 -7.93 3.84 -6.82
CA ALA A 62 -6.52 3.51 -6.66
C ALA A 62 -6.20 2.09 -7.19
N VAL A 63 -7.02 1.11 -6.82
CA VAL A 63 -6.89 -0.27 -7.30
C VAL A 63 -7.10 -0.37 -8.81
N SER A 64 -8.09 0.35 -9.36
CA SER A 64 -8.36 0.33 -10.80
C SER A 64 -7.19 0.90 -11.60
N LEU A 65 -6.63 2.03 -11.15
CA LEU A 65 -5.42 2.60 -11.74
C LEU A 65 -4.24 1.64 -11.61
N MET A 66 -4.00 1.06 -10.44
CA MET A 66 -2.94 0.06 -10.25
C MET A 66 -3.10 -1.13 -11.22
N LYS A 67 -4.32 -1.64 -11.44
CA LYS A 67 -4.59 -2.73 -12.40
C LYS A 67 -4.31 -2.32 -13.85
N ILE A 68 -4.55 -1.07 -14.22
CA ILE A 68 -4.22 -0.56 -15.56
C ILE A 68 -2.70 -0.42 -15.72
N TYR A 69 -2.05 0.21 -14.74
CA TYR A 69 -0.62 0.52 -14.81
C TYR A 69 0.27 -0.71 -14.67
N SER A 70 -0.13 -1.71 -13.87
CA SER A 70 0.56 -3.00 -13.79
C SER A 70 0.52 -3.82 -15.08
N LYS A 71 -0.44 -3.55 -15.97
CA LYS A 71 -0.46 -4.13 -17.33
C LYS A 71 0.39 -3.32 -18.31
N LYS A 72 0.45 -2.00 -18.11
CA LYS A 72 1.22 -1.07 -18.95
C LYS A 72 2.72 -1.16 -18.67
N PHE A 73 3.09 -1.37 -17.41
CA PHE A 73 4.46 -1.30 -16.92
C PHE A 73 4.90 -2.61 -16.28
N ASP A 74 6.06 -3.09 -16.71
CA ASP A 74 6.71 -4.29 -16.18
C ASP A 74 7.58 -3.94 -14.96
N ILE A 75 6.95 -3.37 -13.93
CA ILE A 75 7.58 -3.12 -12.62
C ILE A 75 6.66 -3.59 -11.49
N PRO A 76 7.22 -3.96 -10.32
CA PRO A 76 6.40 -4.29 -9.16
C PRO A 76 5.70 -3.07 -8.56
N PHE A 77 4.39 -3.20 -8.31
CA PHE A 77 3.56 -2.20 -7.64
C PHE A 77 3.08 -2.73 -6.29
N ILE A 78 3.18 -1.90 -5.27
CA ILE A 78 2.50 -2.10 -3.99
C ILE A 78 1.50 -0.95 -3.82
N LEU A 79 0.26 -1.27 -3.49
CA LEU A 79 -0.72 -0.27 -3.06
C LEU A 79 -0.87 -0.37 -1.54
N HIS A 80 -0.58 0.73 -0.86
CA HIS A 80 -0.43 0.81 0.60
C HIS A 80 -1.43 1.78 1.22
N LEU A 81 -2.13 1.35 2.26
CA LEU A 81 -2.90 2.26 3.11
C LEU A 81 -2.00 2.75 4.23
N ASP A 82 -1.75 4.05 4.25
CA ASP A 82 -0.80 4.71 5.11
C ASP A 82 -1.48 5.28 6.37
N HIS A 83 -0.82 5.13 7.52
CA HIS A 83 -1.27 5.64 8.82
C HIS A 83 -2.77 5.42 9.15
N CYS A 84 -3.29 4.22 8.90
CA CYS A 84 -4.71 3.93 9.16
C CYS A 84 -4.96 3.67 10.64
N THR A 85 -5.92 4.38 11.23
CA THR A 85 -6.30 4.21 12.64
C THR A 85 -7.56 3.35 12.83
N ARG A 86 -8.27 3.07 11.72
CA ARG A 86 -9.56 2.37 11.68
C ARG A 86 -9.43 0.97 11.09
N ILE A 87 -9.73 -0.05 11.89
CA ILE A 87 -9.63 -1.46 11.46
C ILE A 87 -10.59 -1.76 10.30
N GLU A 88 -11.79 -1.18 10.33
CA GLU A 88 -12.81 -1.39 9.29
C GLU A 88 -12.36 -0.83 7.94
N LEU A 89 -11.62 0.29 7.97
CA LEU A 89 -11.06 0.89 6.77
C LEU A 89 -9.90 0.06 6.21
N ALA A 90 -9.02 -0.44 7.08
CA ALA A 90 -7.98 -1.38 6.69
C ALA A 90 -8.58 -2.61 6.00
N GLU A 91 -9.64 -3.19 6.57
CA GLU A 91 -10.37 -4.31 5.97
C GLU A 91 -11.01 -3.94 4.62
N GLN A 92 -11.64 -2.77 4.52
CA GLN A 92 -12.22 -2.28 3.26
C GLN A 92 -11.16 -2.16 2.15
N CYS A 93 -10.00 -1.57 2.46
CA CYS A 93 -8.90 -1.43 1.51
C CYS A 93 -8.36 -2.79 1.07
N LEU A 94 -8.16 -3.73 2.00
CA LEU A 94 -7.76 -5.11 1.69
C LEU A 94 -8.77 -5.79 0.76
N ARG A 95 -10.07 -5.70 1.07
CA ARG A 95 -11.15 -6.24 0.23
C ARG A 95 -11.18 -5.63 -1.17
N CYS A 96 -10.88 -4.34 -1.30
CA CYS A 96 -10.78 -3.68 -2.60
C CYS A 96 -9.58 -4.19 -3.42
N GLY A 97 -8.52 -4.65 -2.76
CA GLY A 97 -7.31 -5.16 -3.39
C GLY A 97 -6.05 -4.33 -3.08
N TYR A 98 -6.00 -3.62 -1.96
CA TYR A 98 -4.73 -3.14 -1.42
C TYR A 98 -3.90 -4.36 -1.03
N SER A 99 -2.60 -4.32 -1.33
CA SER A 99 -1.68 -5.40 -0.97
C SER A 99 -0.95 -5.14 0.34
N SER A 100 -1.01 -3.92 0.87
CA SER A 100 -0.29 -3.51 2.06
C SER A 100 -1.10 -2.50 2.89
N ILE A 101 -1.00 -2.59 4.21
CA ILE A 101 -1.65 -1.69 5.15
C ILE A 101 -0.67 -1.36 6.28
N MET A 102 -0.68 -0.12 6.75
CA MET A 102 -0.09 0.31 8.02
C MET A 102 -1.21 0.68 8.98
N PHE A 103 -1.43 -0.14 10.02
CA PHE A 103 -2.23 0.27 11.17
C PHE A 103 -1.36 1.13 12.09
N ASP A 104 -1.84 2.33 12.40
CA ASP A 104 -1.16 3.27 13.28
C ASP A 104 -1.90 3.42 14.61
N GLY A 105 -1.56 2.52 15.54
CA GLY A 105 -1.97 2.61 16.94
C GLY A 105 -0.96 3.35 17.82
N SER A 106 -0.05 4.16 17.26
CA SER A 106 1.06 4.76 18.01
C SER A 106 0.62 5.71 19.15
N GLN A 107 -0.60 6.24 19.08
CA GLN A 107 -1.19 7.08 20.12
C GLN A 107 -1.90 6.28 21.23
N LEU A 108 -1.97 4.95 21.11
CA LEU A 108 -2.59 4.07 22.10
C LEU A 108 -1.56 3.61 23.15
N PRO A 109 -2.02 3.19 24.35
CA PRO A 109 -1.20 2.40 25.25
C PRO A 109 -0.57 1.20 24.53
N TYR A 110 0.64 0.81 24.93
CA TYR A 110 1.43 -0.20 24.24
C TYR A 110 0.68 -1.52 24.03
N GLU A 111 0.04 -2.02 25.09
CA GLU A 111 -0.70 -3.29 25.10
C GLU A 111 -1.89 -3.24 24.14
N GLU A 112 -2.60 -2.12 24.10
CA GLU A 112 -3.73 -1.90 23.20
C GLU A 112 -3.26 -1.82 21.73
N ASN A 113 -2.14 -1.13 21.48
CA ASN A 113 -1.52 -1.08 20.16
C ASN A 113 -1.12 -2.48 19.67
N VAL A 114 -0.49 -3.28 20.54
CA VAL A 114 -0.11 -4.67 20.22
C VAL A 114 -1.35 -5.52 19.89
N GLU A 115 -2.41 -5.40 20.69
CA GLU A 115 -3.65 -6.14 20.47
C GLU A 115 -4.31 -5.77 19.14
N LYS A 116 -4.52 -4.47 18.88
CA LYS A 116 -5.14 -4.01 17.62
C LYS A 116 -4.28 -4.32 16.41
N THR A 117 -2.98 -4.12 16.50
CA THR A 117 -2.03 -4.51 15.42
C THR A 117 -2.14 -6.01 15.11
N ARG A 118 -2.20 -6.88 16.12
CA ARG A 118 -2.38 -8.32 15.92
C ARG A 118 -3.71 -8.64 15.22
N SER A 119 -4.79 -7.95 15.57
CA SER A 119 -6.08 -8.12 14.90
C SER A 119 -6.01 -7.74 13.42
N VAL A 120 -5.38 -6.61 13.09
CA VAL A 120 -5.17 -6.20 11.69
C VAL A 120 -4.28 -7.19 10.94
N VAL A 121 -3.20 -7.70 11.56
CA VAL A 121 -2.35 -8.73 10.96
C VAL A 121 -3.15 -10.00 10.65
N LYS A 122 -4.00 -10.46 11.58
CA LYS A 122 -4.87 -11.62 11.35
C LYS A 122 -5.80 -11.38 10.16
N ILE A 123 -6.39 -10.20 10.04
CA ILE A 123 -7.26 -9.82 8.92
C ILE A 123 -6.46 -9.85 7.61
N ALA A 124 -5.30 -9.18 7.56
CA ALA A 124 -4.46 -9.08 6.37
C ALA A 124 -4.01 -10.47 5.86
N GLN A 125 -3.67 -11.40 6.77
CA GLN A 125 -3.28 -12.77 6.41
C GLN A 125 -4.34 -13.54 5.61
N TRP A 126 -5.63 -13.19 5.70
CA TRP A 126 -6.67 -13.79 4.86
C TRP A 126 -6.61 -13.35 3.39
N PHE A 127 -5.95 -12.23 3.09
CA PHE A 127 -5.89 -11.63 1.76
C PHE A 127 -4.56 -11.89 1.04
N GLY A 128 -3.54 -12.39 1.73
CA GLY A 128 -2.19 -12.65 1.21
C GLY A 128 -1.20 -11.53 1.49
#